data_AF-A0A8B7DJM1-F1
#
_entry.id   AF-A0A8B7DJM1-F1
#
_cell.length_a   1.000
_cell.length_b   1.000
_cell.length_c   1.000
_cell.angle_alpha   90.00
_cell.angle_beta   90.00
_cell.angle_gamma   90.00
#
_symmetry.space_group_name_H-M   'P 1'
#
loop_
_entity.id
_entity.type
_entity.pdbx_description
1 polymer ?
#
loop_
_entity_poly.entity_id
_entity_poly.type
_entity_poly.pdbx_seq_one_letter_code
_entity_poly.pdbx_strand_id
1 'polypeptide(L)'
;MEKGIALKNFQDGSILLDTLHMKAEVTSCSEKRCVGSIVLPDKEKNPKIESSQIKVEALKFFEEYFQSEQCLNSLKHTKRINEVLTEIESCNSYELTEKELIFGARLAWRNASRCIGRIHWKNLHVFDCRHVTTAQQMFECCLQHLRFATNNGNIRSAITIFPNQNNGEFRIWNPQLVRYAGYKQNDGVIGDPSSIEITEIAQSLGWVSKRTMFDILPLIIQAGSKEPQLFEIPEEYILEVNIQHPV
;
A
#
# COMPACT_ATOMS: atom_id res chain seq x y z
N MET A 1 -33.27 -4.90 -15.90
CA MET A 1 -32.72 -5.42 -14.64
C MET A 1 -31.49 -6.22 -15.00
N GLU A 2 -30.31 -5.62 -14.90
CA GLU A 2 -29.06 -6.34 -15.13
C GLU A 2 -28.90 -7.38 -14.01
N LYS A 3 -28.80 -8.65 -14.41
CA LYS A 3 -28.75 -9.79 -13.48
C LYS A 3 -27.32 -9.91 -12.98
N GLY A 4 -27.12 -9.81 -11.65
CA GLY A 4 -25.81 -10.07 -11.04
C GLY A 4 -25.30 -11.50 -11.31
N ILE A 5 -24.03 -11.75 -10.99
CA ILE A 5 -23.39 -13.06 -11.16
C ILE A 5 -23.62 -13.90 -9.90
N ALA A 6 -24.16 -15.11 -10.05
CA ALA A 6 -24.37 -16.02 -8.94
C ALA A 6 -23.07 -16.76 -8.58
N LEU A 7 -22.67 -16.69 -7.31
CA LEU A 7 -21.52 -17.38 -6.73
C LEU A 7 -22.05 -18.45 -5.77
N LYS A 8 -21.65 -19.71 -5.98
CA LYS A 8 -22.08 -20.85 -5.16
C LYS A 8 -20.95 -21.33 -4.26
N ASN A 9 -21.24 -21.49 -2.98
CA ASN A 9 -20.40 -22.27 -2.07
C ASN A 9 -20.77 -23.75 -2.19
N PHE A 10 -19.82 -24.60 -2.55
CA PHE A 10 -20.05 -26.04 -2.74
C PHE A 10 -20.14 -26.84 -1.44
N GLN A 11 -19.66 -26.29 -0.32
CA GLN A 11 -19.69 -26.95 0.98
C GLN A 11 -21.08 -26.89 1.63
N ASP A 12 -21.72 -25.72 1.61
CA ASP A 12 -23.01 -25.48 2.28
C ASP A 12 -24.18 -25.24 1.29
N GLY A 13 -23.89 -25.14 -0.01
CA GLY A 13 -24.88 -24.90 -1.06
C GLY A 13 -25.40 -23.46 -1.14
N SER A 14 -24.91 -22.55 -0.30
CA SER A 14 -25.34 -21.14 -0.31
C SER A 14 -24.99 -20.44 -1.62
N ILE A 15 -25.83 -19.48 -2.01
CA ILE A 15 -25.67 -18.68 -3.24
C ILE A 15 -25.65 -17.21 -2.85
N LEU A 16 -24.61 -16.51 -3.30
CA LEU A 16 -24.49 -15.05 -3.23
C LEU A 16 -24.62 -14.46 -4.63
N LEU A 17 -25.21 -13.27 -4.74
CA LEU A 17 -25.34 -12.55 -6.00
C LEU A 17 -24.37 -11.36 -6.00
N ASP A 18 -23.40 -11.37 -6.91
CA ASP A 18 -22.46 -10.27 -7.10
C ASP A 18 -23.02 -9.27 -8.11
N THR A 19 -23.23 -8.03 -7.66
CA THR A 19 -23.52 -6.87 -8.51
C THR A 19 -22.39 -5.85 -8.52
N LEU A 20 -21.38 -6.01 -7.66
CA LEU A 20 -20.29 -5.05 -7.51
C LEU A 20 -19.29 -5.13 -8.66
N HIS A 21 -19.12 -6.30 -9.28
CA HIS A 21 -18.25 -6.49 -10.45
C HIS A 21 -18.58 -5.56 -11.63
N MET A 22 -19.81 -5.03 -11.70
CA MET A 22 -20.21 -4.07 -12.74
C MET A 22 -19.48 -2.73 -12.60
N LYS A 23 -18.93 -2.42 -11.41
CA LYS A 23 -18.07 -1.25 -11.18
C LYS A 23 -16.58 -1.54 -11.42
N ALA A 24 -16.21 -2.78 -11.71
CA ALA A 24 -14.80 -3.15 -11.84
C ALA A 24 -14.20 -2.65 -13.16
N GLU A 25 -12.95 -2.23 -13.10
CA GLU A 25 -12.17 -1.94 -14.30
C GLU A 25 -11.43 -3.20 -14.81
N VAL A 26 -11.15 -3.18 -16.11
CA VAL A 26 -10.68 -4.28 -16.96
C VAL A 26 -9.69 -5.25 -16.29
N THR A 27 -9.99 -6.55 -16.35
CA THR A 27 -9.04 -7.61 -15.96
C THR A 27 -7.99 -7.86 -17.06
N SER A 28 -6.89 -8.53 -16.71
CA SER A 28 -5.91 -8.99 -17.71
C SER A 28 -6.40 -10.21 -18.51
N CYS A 29 -7.54 -10.80 -18.16
CA CYS A 29 -8.15 -11.91 -18.88
C CYS A 29 -8.88 -11.44 -20.13
N SER A 30 -9.07 -12.36 -21.09
CA SER A 30 -9.94 -12.18 -22.25
C SER A 30 -10.96 -13.31 -22.33
N GLU A 31 -11.96 -13.17 -23.20
CA GLU A 31 -12.97 -14.21 -23.44
C GLU A 31 -12.38 -15.58 -23.81
N LYS A 32 -11.17 -15.58 -24.42
CA LYS A 32 -10.50 -16.80 -24.89
C LYS A 32 -9.38 -17.27 -23.97
N ARG A 33 -8.94 -16.44 -23.02
CA ARG A 33 -7.75 -16.73 -22.19
C ARG A 33 -7.89 -16.19 -20.78
N CYS A 34 -7.83 -17.10 -19.81
CA CYS A 34 -7.67 -16.76 -18.41
C CYS A 34 -6.18 -16.62 -18.06
N VAL A 35 -5.83 -15.58 -17.31
CA VAL A 35 -4.49 -15.35 -16.76
C VAL A 35 -4.50 -15.24 -15.23
N GLY A 36 -5.53 -15.78 -14.58
CA GLY A 36 -5.73 -15.65 -13.13
C GLY A 36 -4.64 -16.28 -12.26
N SER A 37 -3.80 -17.17 -12.81
CA SER A 37 -2.66 -17.77 -12.11
C SER A 37 -1.36 -16.99 -12.24
N ILE A 38 -1.33 -15.90 -13.01
CA ILE A 38 -0.14 -15.05 -13.14
C ILE A 38 -0.02 -14.19 -11.88
N VAL A 39 1.10 -14.30 -11.16
CA VAL A 39 1.32 -13.62 -9.88
C VAL A 39 1.34 -12.09 -10.04
N LEU A 40 2.00 -11.55 -11.07
CA LEU A 40 2.03 -10.10 -11.33
C LEU A 40 1.72 -9.82 -12.81
N PRO A 41 0.43 -9.65 -13.17
CA PRO A 41 0.02 -9.29 -14.52
C PRO A 41 0.60 -7.92 -14.92
N ASP A 42 0.95 -7.74 -16.19
CA ASP A 42 1.62 -6.50 -16.65
C ASP A 42 0.78 -5.23 -16.45
N LYS A 43 -0.55 -5.33 -16.52
CA LYS A 43 -1.45 -4.18 -16.26
C LYS A 43 -1.43 -3.70 -14.79
N GLU A 44 -1.01 -4.54 -13.86
CA GLU A 44 -0.87 -4.18 -12.44
C GLU A 44 0.53 -3.59 -12.14
N LYS A 45 1.46 -3.61 -13.11
CA LYS A 45 2.80 -3.03 -12.96
C LYS A 45 2.75 -1.54 -13.26
N ASN A 46 2.90 -0.71 -12.22
CA ASN A 46 2.95 0.75 -12.29
C ASN A 46 1.69 1.38 -12.93
N PRO A 47 0.54 1.39 -12.24
CA PRO A 47 -0.63 2.10 -12.71
C PRO A 47 -0.30 3.59 -12.85
N LYS A 48 -0.24 4.09 -14.09
CA LYS A 48 -0.13 5.52 -14.38
C LYS A 48 -1.52 6.02 -14.77
N ILE A 49 -2.05 6.95 -13.98
CA ILE A 49 -3.27 7.66 -14.34
C ILE A 49 -2.87 8.75 -15.33
N GLU A 50 -3.45 8.72 -16.52
CA GLU A 50 -3.26 9.80 -17.48
C GLU A 50 -3.95 11.07 -16.99
N SER A 51 -3.39 12.24 -17.25
CA SER A 51 -3.98 13.53 -16.83
C SER A 51 -5.44 13.70 -17.28
N SER A 52 -5.80 13.13 -18.44
CA SER A 52 -7.15 13.10 -18.98
C SER A 52 -8.17 12.36 -18.09
N GLN A 53 -7.70 11.42 -17.26
CA GLN A 53 -8.53 10.55 -16.43
C GLN A 53 -8.72 11.08 -15.00
N ILE A 54 -7.86 12.00 -14.52
CA ILE A 54 -7.87 12.50 -13.13
C ILE A 54 -9.26 12.99 -12.72
N LYS A 55 -9.92 13.76 -13.60
CA LYS A 55 -11.28 14.28 -13.34
C LYS A 55 -12.30 13.16 -13.16
N VAL A 56 -12.25 12.13 -14.02
CA VAL A 56 -13.19 11.00 -13.97
C VAL A 56 -12.98 10.18 -12.70
N GLU A 57 -11.73 9.87 -12.36
CA GLU A 57 -11.39 9.11 -11.16
C GLU A 57 -11.73 9.88 -9.87
N ALA A 58 -11.50 11.20 -9.84
CA ALA A 58 -11.89 12.04 -8.72
C ALA A 58 -13.41 12.00 -8.49
N LEU A 59 -14.22 12.14 -9.55
CA LEU A 59 -15.67 12.09 -9.45
C LEU A 59 -16.17 10.72 -8.92
N LYS A 60 -15.62 9.60 -9.43
CA LYS A 60 -15.93 8.25 -8.92
C LYS A 60 -15.61 8.11 -7.44
N PHE A 61 -14.41 8.55 -7.03
CA PHE A 61 -13.98 8.50 -5.63
C PHE A 61 -14.92 9.28 -4.71
N PHE A 62 -15.26 10.52 -5.09
CA PHE A 62 -16.13 11.37 -4.27
C PHE A 62 -17.57 10.87 -4.23
N GLU A 63 -18.08 10.29 -5.32
CA GLU A 63 -19.39 9.63 -5.30
C GLU A 63 -19.42 8.51 -4.23
N GLU A 64 -18.41 7.65 -4.20
CA GLU A 64 -18.32 6.59 -3.17
C GLU A 64 -18.15 7.14 -1.76
N TYR A 65 -17.32 8.17 -1.58
CA TYR A 65 -17.11 8.82 -0.28
C TYR A 65 -18.41 9.42 0.27
N PHE A 66 -19.08 10.27 -0.52
CA PHE A 66 -20.32 10.93 -0.10
C PHE A 66 -21.50 9.97 0.02
N GLN A 67 -21.52 8.87 -0.76
CA GLN A 67 -22.46 7.78 -0.54
C GLN A 67 -22.23 7.10 0.82
N SER A 68 -20.98 6.83 1.20
CA SER A 68 -20.65 6.20 2.49
C SER A 68 -21.01 7.07 3.70
N GLU A 69 -20.86 8.39 3.55
CA GLU A 69 -21.21 9.39 4.55
C GLU A 69 -22.72 9.76 4.54
N GLN A 70 -23.53 9.07 3.71
CA GLN A 70 -24.98 9.29 3.57
C GLN A 70 -25.36 10.75 3.23
N CYS A 71 -24.50 11.45 2.48
CA CYS A 71 -24.71 12.84 2.08
C CYS A 71 -24.43 13.10 0.60
N LEU A 72 -24.58 12.07 -0.24
CA LEU A 72 -24.58 12.19 -1.69
C LEU A 72 -25.65 13.20 -2.14
N ASN A 73 -25.32 14.02 -3.14
CA ASN A 73 -26.16 15.12 -3.68
C ASN A 73 -26.52 16.24 -2.68
N SER A 74 -25.90 16.27 -1.50
CA SER A 74 -26.04 17.40 -0.57
C SER A 74 -25.28 18.64 -1.05
N LEU A 75 -25.58 19.81 -0.47
CA LEU A 75 -24.80 21.03 -0.71
C LEU A 75 -23.31 20.85 -0.40
N LYS A 76 -22.97 20.03 0.61
CA LYS A 76 -21.58 19.68 0.96
C LYS A 76 -20.89 18.91 -0.15
N HIS A 77 -21.60 17.95 -0.76
CA HIS A 77 -21.11 17.19 -1.91
C HIS A 77 -20.84 18.12 -3.09
N THR A 78 -21.83 18.90 -3.52
CA THR A 78 -21.69 19.82 -4.67
C THR A 78 -20.57 20.84 -4.47
N LYS A 79 -20.46 21.41 -3.26
CA LYS A 79 -19.39 22.36 -2.94
C LYS A 79 -18.00 21.72 -3.06
N ARG A 80 -17.80 20.54 -2.46
CA ARG A 80 -16.51 19.86 -2.49
C ARG A 80 -16.11 19.44 -3.90
N ILE A 81 -17.05 18.97 -4.72
CA ILE A 81 -16.79 18.65 -6.12
C ILE A 81 -16.32 19.89 -6.89
N ASN A 82 -16.98 21.04 -6.73
CA ASN A 82 -16.57 22.27 -7.42
C ASN A 82 -15.17 22.74 -7.01
N GLU A 83 -14.82 22.63 -5.72
CA GLU A 83 -13.47 22.92 -5.21
C GLU A 83 -12.43 22.01 -5.90
N VAL A 84 -12.67 20.70 -5.88
CA VAL A 84 -11.76 19.70 -6.50
C VAL A 84 -11.62 19.91 -8.00
N LEU A 85 -12.71 20.20 -8.71
CA LEU A 85 -12.66 20.49 -10.15
C LEU A 85 -11.85 21.75 -10.44
N THR A 86 -11.97 22.78 -9.61
CA THR A 86 -11.19 24.01 -9.74
C THR A 86 -9.71 23.75 -9.49
N GLU A 87 -9.37 22.95 -8.48
CA GLU A 87 -7.99 22.53 -8.21
C GLU A 87 -7.40 21.78 -9.42
N ILE A 88 -8.13 20.78 -9.94
CA ILE A 88 -7.72 19.99 -11.12
C ILE A 88 -7.50 20.88 -12.34
N GLU A 89 -8.39 21.83 -12.60
CA GLU A 89 -8.25 22.77 -13.73
C GLU A 89 -7.02 23.67 -13.58
N SER A 90 -6.65 24.04 -12.34
CA SER A 90 -5.54 24.96 -12.07
C SER A 90 -4.16 24.28 -12.06
N CYS A 91 -4.04 23.08 -11.50
CA CYS A 91 -2.75 22.43 -11.23
C CYS A 91 -2.70 20.96 -11.68
N ASN A 92 -3.72 20.48 -12.39
CA ASN A 92 -3.83 19.09 -12.84
C ASN A 92 -3.73 18.08 -11.67
N SER A 93 -4.17 18.48 -10.49
CA SER A 93 -4.17 17.71 -9.25
C SER A 93 -5.20 18.28 -8.27
N TYR A 94 -5.43 17.58 -7.17
CA TYR A 94 -6.19 18.08 -6.03
C TYR A 94 -5.65 17.43 -4.75
N GLU A 95 -5.95 18.02 -3.61
CA GLU A 95 -5.57 17.45 -2.31
C GLU A 95 -6.76 16.88 -1.55
N LEU A 96 -6.58 15.68 -1.01
CA LEU A 96 -7.57 15.06 -0.14
C LEU A 96 -7.55 15.69 1.25
N THR A 97 -8.73 15.86 1.83
CA THR A 97 -8.84 16.12 3.28
C THR A 97 -8.43 14.87 4.07
N GLU A 98 -8.10 15.03 5.34
CA GLU A 98 -7.75 13.90 6.22
C GLU A 98 -8.84 12.81 6.23
N LYS A 99 -10.11 13.20 6.26
CA LYS A 99 -11.25 12.26 6.26
C LYS A 99 -11.33 11.48 4.95
N GLU A 100 -11.14 12.16 3.84
CA GLU A 100 -11.12 11.55 2.50
C GLU A 100 -9.92 10.60 2.37
N LEU A 101 -8.75 10.98 2.89
CA LEU A 101 -7.55 10.14 2.90
C LEU A 101 -7.77 8.85 3.71
N ILE A 102 -8.34 8.97 4.91
CA ILE A 102 -8.68 7.82 5.76
C ILE A 102 -9.67 6.89 5.05
N PHE A 103 -10.71 7.46 4.43
CA PHE A 103 -11.68 6.70 3.66
C PHE A 103 -11.00 5.96 2.50
N GLY A 104 -10.20 6.65 1.69
CA GLY A 104 -9.49 6.07 0.56
C GLY A 104 -8.55 4.92 0.95
N ALA A 105 -7.77 5.10 2.02
CA ALA A 105 -6.87 4.06 2.53
C ALA A 105 -7.62 2.79 2.96
N ARG A 106 -8.73 2.96 3.69
CA ARG A 106 -9.58 1.85 4.15
C ARG A 106 -10.29 1.16 3.00
N LEU A 107 -10.80 1.93 2.04
CA LEU A 107 -11.46 1.42 0.86
C LEU A 107 -10.48 0.64 -0.03
N ALA A 108 -9.25 1.13 -0.20
CA ALA A 108 -8.20 0.41 -0.92
C ALA A 108 -7.90 -0.95 -0.29
N TRP A 109 -7.78 -1.03 1.04
CA TRP A 109 -7.61 -2.32 1.72
C TRP A 109 -8.83 -3.24 1.54
N ARG A 110 -10.05 -2.72 1.69
CA ARG A 110 -11.29 -3.49 1.42
C ARG A 110 -11.30 -4.07 0.00
N ASN A 111 -10.81 -3.32 -0.97
CA ASN A 111 -10.82 -3.71 -2.39
C ASN A 111 -9.60 -4.56 -2.80
N ALA A 112 -8.64 -4.81 -1.91
CA ALA A 112 -7.49 -5.66 -2.18
C ALA A 112 -7.89 -7.14 -2.27
N SER A 113 -8.23 -7.62 -3.47
CA SER A 113 -8.76 -8.97 -3.74
C SER A 113 -7.89 -10.12 -3.21
N ARG A 114 -6.57 -9.89 -3.10
CA ARG A 114 -5.58 -10.87 -2.63
C ARG A 114 -5.36 -10.86 -1.11
N CYS A 115 -6.02 -9.98 -0.37
CA CYS A 115 -5.89 -9.91 1.09
C CYS A 115 -6.99 -10.75 1.76
N ILE A 116 -6.61 -11.77 2.52
CA ILE A 116 -7.55 -12.59 3.29
C ILE A 116 -8.07 -11.86 4.56
N GLY A 117 -7.26 -10.97 5.15
CA GLY A 117 -7.57 -10.26 6.40
C GLY A 117 -8.52 -9.07 6.27
N ARG A 118 -9.27 -8.96 5.16
CA ARG A 118 -10.10 -7.78 4.85
C ARG A 118 -11.24 -7.53 5.82
N ILE A 119 -11.62 -8.48 6.68
CA ILE A 119 -12.65 -8.24 7.70
C ILE A 119 -12.31 -7.06 8.63
N HIS A 120 -11.02 -6.76 8.80
CA HIS A 120 -10.52 -5.68 9.65
C HIS A 120 -10.39 -4.32 8.95
N TRP A 121 -10.83 -4.18 7.69
CA TRP A 121 -10.56 -2.99 6.86
C TRP A 121 -10.94 -1.64 7.51
N LYS A 122 -11.98 -1.62 8.35
CA LYS A 122 -12.41 -0.41 9.08
C LYS A 122 -11.49 0.00 10.22
N ASN A 123 -10.69 -0.93 10.76
CA ASN A 123 -9.82 -0.74 11.93
C ASN A 123 -8.39 -0.31 11.53
N LEU A 124 -8.20 0.18 10.31
CA LEU A 124 -6.92 0.73 9.87
C LEU A 124 -6.66 2.10 10.51
N HIS A 125 -5.52 2.25 11.17
CA HIS A 125 -4.98 3.55 11.57
C HIS A 125 -4.20 4.17 10.40
N VAL A 126 -4.32 5.49 10.21
CA VAL A 126 -3.71 6.20 9.08
C VAL A 126 -2.84 7.32 9.65
N PHE A 127 -1.54 7.26 9.37
CA PHE A 127 -0.61 8.36 9.62
C PHE A 127 -0.51 9.22 8.36
N ASP A 128 -0.95 10.48 8.46
CA ASP A 128 -0.81 11.47 7.39
C ASP A 128 0.58 12.13 7.45
N CYS A 129 1.53 11.58 6.69
CA CYS A 129 2.87 12.12 6.53
C CYS A 129 3.05 12.85 5.18
N ARG A 130 1.96 13.37 4.56
CA ARG A 130 2.03 14.10 3.28
C ARG A 130 2.78 15.44 3.35
N HIS A 131 3.07 15.92 4.56
CA HIS A 131 3.84 17.13 4.81
C HIS A 131 5.37 16.89 4.84
N VAL A 132 5.81 15.62 4.82
CA VAL A 132 7.22 15.25 4.89
C VAL A 132 7.96 15.65 3.61
N THR A 133 9.20 16.10 3.74
CA THR A 133 10.03 16.57 2.60
C THR A 133 11.41 15.93 2.52
N THR A 134 11.83 15.17 3.53
CA THR A 134 13.17 14.60 3.62
C THR A 134 13.14 13.10 3.95
N ALA A 135 14.19 12.38 3.56
CA ALA A 135 14.33 10.96 3.85
C ALA A 135 14.40 10.68 5.37
N GLN A 136 15.05 11.57 6.13
CA GLN A 136 15.09 11.51 7.60
C GLN A 136 13.68 11.60 8.22
N GLN A 137 12.85 12.54 7.77
CA GLN A 137 11.47 12.65 8.24
C GLN A 137 10.62 11.42 7.84
N MET A 138 10.84 10.85 6.65
CA MET A 138 10.19 9.60 6.26
C MET A 138 10.60 8.45 7.18
N PHE A 139 11.89 8.36 7.52
CA PHE A 139 12.43 7.37 8.45
C PHE A 139 11.77 7.50 9.83
N GLU A 140 11.65 8.71 10.37
CA GLU A 140 10.96 8.98 11.63
C GLU A 140 9.47 8.56 11.58
N CYS A 141 8.76 8.85 10.49
CA CYS A 141 7.40 8.36 10.27
C CYS A 141 7.35 6.81 10.23
N CYS A 142 8.36 6.13 9.68
CA CYS A 142 8.46 4.67 9.68
C CYS A 142 8.68 4.11 11.09
N LEU A 143 9.53 4.75 11.90
CA LEU A 143 9.74 4.34 13.30
C LEU A 143 8.46 4.52 14.14
N GLN A 144 7.76 5.64 13.98
CA GLN A 144 6.46 5.86 14.62
C GLN A 144 5.44 4.79 14.21
N HIS A 145 5.39 4.45 12.92
CA HIS A 145 4.57 3.38 12.40
C HIS A 145 4.91 2.04 13.05
N LEU A 146 6.18 1.63 13.06
CA LEU A 146 6.62 0.35 13.63
C LEU A 146 6.28 0.26 15.12
N ARG A 147 6.53 1.33 15.89
CA ARG A 147 6.17 1.38 17.31
C ARG A 147 4.66 1.24 17.52
N PHE A 148 3.87 1.96 16.75
CA PHE A 148 2.42 1.89 16.84
C PHE A 148 1.88 0.50 16.45
N ALA A 149 2.34 -0.03 15.32
CA ALA A 149 1.85 -1.27 14.75
C ALA A 149 2.27 -2.48 15.58
N THR A 150 3.49 -2.48 16.12
CA THR A 150 4.02 -3.57 16.94
C THR A 150 3.34 -3.65 18.31
N ASN A 151 3.13 -2.51 18.98
CA ASN A 151 2.35 -2.41 20.22
C ASN A 151 2.65 -3.55 21.23
N ASN A 152 3.93 -3.78 21.50
CA ASN A 152 4.43 -4.83 22.40
C ASN A 152 3.86 -6.23 22.10
N GLY A 153 3.66 -6.57 20.83
CA GLY A 153 3.13 -7.85 20.36
C GLY A 153 1.62 -7.86 20.14
N ASN A 154 0.87 -6.86 20.62
CA ASN A 154 -0.57 -6.74 20.33
C ASN A 154 -0.80 -5.95 19.03
N ILE A 155 -0.51 -6.61 17.90
CA ILE A 155 -0.38 -5.98 16.58
C ILE A 155 -1.60 -5.15 16.19
N ARG A 156 -1.35 -3.94 15.68
CA ARG A 156 -2.37 -3.01 15.15
C ARG A 156 -2.10 -2.70 13.69
N SER A 157 -3.14 -2.75 12.86
CA SER A 157 -3.04 -2.39 11.45
C SER A 157 -2.89 -0.87 11.29
N ALA A 158 -1.84 -0.45 10.59
CA ALA A 158 -1.59 0.94 10.26
C ALA A 158 -1.12 1.09 8.80
N ILE A 159 -1.29 2.29 8.25
CA ILE A 159 -0.66 2.74 7.01
C ILE A 159 -0.11 4.14 7.22
N THR A 160 1.07 4.41 6.66
CA THR A 160 1.66 5.75 6.62
C THR A 160 1.65 6.24 5.20
N ILE A 161 1.04 7.41 4.96
CA ILE A 161 0.89 7.96 3.62
C ILE A 161 1.84 9.15 3.48
N PHE A 162 2.80 9.00 2.57
CA PHE A 162 3.78 10.01 2.19
C PHE A 162 3.22 10.93 1.08
N PRO A 163 3.92 12.03 0.74
CA PRO A 163 3.47 12.94 -0.32
C PRO A 163 3.19 12.21 -1.64
N ASN A 164 2.23 12.71 -2.41
CA ASN A 164 1.93 12.20 -3.73
C ASN A 164 3.06 12.49 -4.73
N GLN A 165 2.99 11.88 -5.92
CA GLN A 165 4.04 11.95 -6.95
C GLN A 165 4.27 13.36 -7.51
N ASN A 166 3.34 14.31 -7.34
CA ASN A 166 3.51 15.67 -7.83
C ASN A 166 4.61 16.42 -7.08
N ASN A 167 4.93 15.98 -5.86
CA ASN A 167 6.00 16.55 -5.04
C ASN A 167 7.36 15.85 -5.23
N GLY A 168 7.48 14.98 -6.24
CA GLY A 168 8.64 14.13 -6.49
C GLY A 168 8.43 12.68 -6.02
N GLU A 169 9.50 11.88 -6.06
CA GLU A 169 9.41 10.46 -5.71
C GLU A 169 9.66 10.23 -4.22
N PHE A 170 8.61 9.85 -3.50
CA PHE A 170 8.70 9.38 -2.11
C PHE A 170 8.56 7.86 -2.11
N ARG A 171 9.67 7.15 -1.97
CA ARG A 171 9.75 5.70 -2.14
C ARG A 171 10.56 5.07 -1.01
N ILE A 172 10.01 4.01 -0.43
CA ILE A 172 10.78 3.03 0.34
C ILE A 172 11.07 1.89 -0.62
N TRP A 173 12.35 1.62 -0.88
CA TRP A 173 12.74 0.59 -1.85
C TRP A 173 12.59 -0.82 -1.28
N ASN A 174 12.64 -0.95 0.04
CA ASN A 174 12.41 -2.20 0.74
C ASN A 174 11.00 -2.75 0.45
N PRO A 175 10.86 -4.04 0.11
CA PRO A 175 9.55 -4.65 -0.08
C PRO A 175 8.71 -4.75 1.21
N GLN A 176 9.36 -4.76 2.38
CA GLN A 176 8.76 -4.68 3.71
C GLN A 176 9.61 -3.77 4.61
N LEU A 177 9.00 -3.14 5.62
CA LEU A 177 9.75 -2.31 6.59
C LEU A 177 10.78 -3.13 7.39
N VAL A 178 10.44 -4.36 7.74
CA VAL A 178 11.34 -5.27 8.47
C VAL A 178 11.49 -6.53 7.65
N ARG A 179 12.73 -6.83 7.25
CA ARG A 179 13.09 -8.03 6.50
C ARG A 179 14.54 -8.41 6.77
N TYR A 180 14.82 -9.70 6.82
CA TYR A 180 16.19 -10.19 6.90
C TYR A 180 16.91 -10.08 5.56
N ALA A 181 18.22 -9.83 5.62
CA ALA A 181 19.12 -9.79 4.48
C ALA A 181 19.45 -11.19 3.94
N GLY A 182 19.99 -11.23 2.74
CA GLY A 182 20.43 -12.45 2.05
C GLY A 182 21.79 -12.27 1.38
N TYR A 183 22.73 -13.17 1.63
CA TYR A 183 24.10 -13.08 1.14
C TYR A 183 24.44 -14.29 0.29
N LYS A 184 24.71 -14.05 -1.00
CA LYS A 184 25.24 -15.09 -1.89
C LYS A 184 26.65 -15.50 -1.46
N GLN A 185 26.92 -16.79 -1.49
CA GLN A 185 28.23 -17.40 -1.26
C GLN A 185 28.57 -18.36 -2.40
N ASN A 186 29.80 -18.87 -2.43
CA ASN A 186 30.23 -19.83 -3.46
C ASN A 186 29.39 -21.11 -3.43
N ASP A 187 29.03 -21.61 -2.24
CA ASP A 187 28.36 -22.89 -2.05
C ASP A 187 26.90 -22.76 -1.55
N GLY A 188 26.33 -21.56 -1.53
CA GLY A 188 24.98 -21.35 -1.02
C GLY A 188 24.61 -19.90 -0.71
N VAL A 189 23.68 -19.72 0.23
CA VAL A 189 23.17 -18.42 0.68
C VAL A 189 23.10 -18.40 2.21
N ILE A 190 23.56 -17.31 2.82
CA ILE A 190 23.29 -16.99 4.24
C ILE A 190 22.08 -16.06 4.31
N GLY A 191 21.16 -16.30 5.25
CA GLY A 191 19.97 -15.46 5.44
C GLY A 191 18.85 -15.79 4.45
N ASP A 192 18.08 -14.78 4.03
CA ASP A 192 16.92 -14.93 3.14
C ASP A 192 17.30 -14.82 1.65
N PRO A 193 17.23 -15.90 0.85
CA PRO A 193 17.55 -15.86 -0.57
C PRO A 193 16.70 -14.89 -1.38
N SER A 194 15.48 -14.60 -0.94
CA SER A 194 14.59 -13.65 -1.62
C SER A 194 14.96 -12.18 -1.39
N SER A 195 15.94 -11.93 -0.52
CA SER A 195 16.46 -10.60 -0.19
C SER A 195 17.84 -10.31 -0.80
N ILE A 196 18.42 -11.23 -1.59
CA ILE A 196 19.80 -11.07 -2.12
C ILE A 196 19.95 -9.76 -2.89
N GLU A 197 19.04 -9.50 -3.85
CA GLU A 197 19.12 -8.30 -4.70
C GLU A 197 19.07 -7.01 -3.88
N ILE A 198 18.10 -6.89 -2.96
CA ILE A 198 17.99 -5.68 -2.12
C ILE A 198 19.15 -5.56 -1.11
N THR A 199 19.75 -6.69 -0.69
CA THR A 199 20.93 -6.72 0.17
C THR A 199 22.16 -6.20 -0.56
N GLU A 200 22.37 -6.62 -1.81
CA GLU A 200 23.46 -6.12 -2.66
C GLU A 200 23.31 -4.62 -2.93
N ILE A 201 22.08 -4.14 -3.16
CA ILE A 201 21.78 -2.70 -3.29
C ILE A 201 22.17 -1.96 -1.99
N ALA A 202 21.74 -2.44 -0.83
CA ALA A 202 22.09 -1.81 0.45
C ALA A 202 23.61 -1.75 0.66
N GLN A 203 24.33 -2.84 0.36
CA GLN A 203 25.79 -2.88 0.45
C GLN A 203 26.46 -1.92 -0.53
N SER A 204 25.95 -1.78 -1.75
CA SER A 204 26.48 -0.82 -2.74
C SER A 204 26.31 0.64 -2.31
N LEU A 205 25.28 0.91 -1.50
CA LEU A 205 25.03 2.22 -0.89
C LEU A 205 25.85 2.45 0.40
N GLY A 206 26.67 1.48 0.81
CA GLY A 206 27.59 1.60 1.94
C GLY A 206 27.13 0.89 3.22
N TRP A 207 26.06 0.10 3.19
CA TRP A 207 25.67 -0.70 4.36
C TRP A 207 26.69 -1.81 4.66
N VAL A 208 27.10 -1.92 5.93
CA VAL A 208 28.02 -2.95 6.40
C VAL A 208 27.27 -3.93 7.30
N SER A 209 27.07 -5.15 6.80
CA SER A 209 26.37 -6.21 7.52
C SER A 209 27.30 -7.09 8.35
N LYS A 210 26.77 -7.72 9.41
CA LYS A 210 27.45 -8.78 10.17
C LYS A 210 27.51 -10.12 9.41
N ARG A 211 26.72 -10.25 8.34
CA ARG A 211 26.54 -11.45 7.51
C ARG A 211 26.03 -12.65 8.30
N THR A 212 25.03 -12.46 9.15
CA THR A 212 24.36 -13.55 9.89
C THR A 212 23.09 -14.04 9.18
N MET A 213 22.48 -15.09 9.73
CA MET A 213 21.22 -15.63 9.22
C MET A 213 20.02 -14.69 9.39
N PHE A 214 20.11 -13.71 10.30
CA PHE A 214 18.99 -12.86 10.70
C PHE A 214 19.37 -11.38 10.80
N ASP A 215 20.27 -10.92 9.93
CA ASP A 215 20.60 -9.49 9.85
C ASP A 215 19.39 -8.70 9.30
N ILE A 216 18.87 -7.74 10.07
CA ILE A 216 17.80 -6.85 9.64
C ILE A 216 18.33 -5.88 8.58
N LEU A 217 17.66 -5.77 7.43
CA LEU A 217 18.00 -4.81 6.40
C LEU A 217 17.75 -3.37 6.87
N PRO A 218 18.63 -2.41 6.52
CA PRO A 218 18.33 -0.99 6.68
C PRO A 218 17.21 -0.59 5.72
N LEU A 219 16.49 0.49 6.06
CA LEU A 219 15.57 1.13 5.14
C LEU A 219 16.35 1.94 4.10
N ILE A 220 16.05 1.72 2.82
CA ILE A 220 16.53 2.49 1.68
C ILE A 220 15.40 3.44 1.29
N ILE A 221 15.56 4.72 1.62
CA ILE A 221 14.50 5.73 1.54
C ILE A 221 14.89 6.83 0.56
N GLN A 222 14.03 7.06 -0.43
CA GLN A 222 14.12 8.13 -1.41
C GLN A 222 13.02 9.17 -1.13
N ALA A 223 13.41 10.44 -1.07
CA ALA A 223 12.49 11.56 -0.82
C ALA A 223 12.70 12.67 -1.85
N GLY A 224 11.67 12.92 -2.66
CA GLY A 224 11.70 13.90 -3.74
C GLY A 224 12.64 13.48 -4.87
N SER A 225 13.46 14.42 -5.37
CA SER A 225 14.43 14.18 -6.46
C SER A 225 15.83 13.83 -5.96
N LYS A 226 15.98 13.41 -4.70
CA LYS A 226 17.27 13.09 -4.09
C LYS A 226 17.58 11.61 -4.20
N GLU A 227 18.87 11.27 -4.23
CA GLU A 227 19.36 9.90 -4.12
C GLU A 227 18.84 9.21 -2.85
N PRO A 228 18.61 7.88 -2.87
CA PRO A 228 18.17 7.13 -1.71
C PRO A 228 19.22 7.17 -0.58
N GLN A 229 18.74 7.17 0.65
CA GLN A 229 19.55 7.16 1.86
C GLN A 229 19.27 5.91 2.68
N LEU A 230 20.30 5.40 3.35
CA LEU A 230 20.23 4.23 4.24
C LEU A 230 19.93 4.67 5.67
N PHE A 231 18.99 3.99 6.32
CA PHE A 231 18.68 4.16 7.73
C PHE A 231 18.58 2.80 8.41
N GLU A 232 19.43 2.53 9.39
CA GLU A 232 19.31 1.34 10.23
C GLU A 232 18.16 1.51 11.23
N ILE A 233 17.30 0.49 11.33
CA ILE A 233 16.19 0.51 12.28
C ILE A 233 16.76 0.15 13.66
N PRO A 234 16.56 1.00 14.69
CA PRO A 234 17.01 0.66 16.04
C PRO A 234 16.33 -0.60 16.57
N GLU A 235 17.07 -1.45 17.28
CA GLU A 235 16.61 -2.77 17.74
C GLU A 235 15.32 -2.68 18.57
N GLU A 236 15.07 -1.58 19.31
CA GLU A 236 13.86 -1.42 20.11
C GLU A 236 12.56 -1.29 19.29
N TYR A 237 12.65 -1.04 17.98
CA TYR A 237 11.49 -1.02 17.07
C TYR A 237 11.23 -2.37 16.41
N ILE A 238 12.10 -3.36 16.65
CA ILE A 238 12.04 -4.69 16.06
C ILE A 238 11.61 -5.69 17.14
N LEU A 239 10.47 -6.35 16.91
CA LEU A 239 10.02 -7.47 17.73
C LEU A 239 10.27 -8.78 16.98
N GLU A 240 11.15 -9.63 17.53
CA GLU A 240 11.43 -10.97 17.02
C GLU A 240 10.81 -12.04 17.93
N VAL A 241 10.44 -13.18 17.33
CA VAL A 241 9.92 -14.35 18.07
C VAL A 241 10.85 -15.53 17.81
N ASN A 242 11.46 -16.03 18.87
CA ASN A 242 12.23 -17.28 18.81
C ASN A 242 11.28 -18.47 18.64
N ILE A 243 11.38 -19.15 17.50
CA ILE A 243 10.52 -20.29 17.19
C ILE A 243 10.90 -21.48 18.09
N GLN A 244 9.91 -22.02 18.80
CA GLN A 244 10.04 -23.17 19.68
C GLN A 244 8.89 -24.14 19.45
N HIS A 245 9.14 -25.44 19.60
CA HIS A 245 8.10 -26.46 19.56
C HIS A 245 7.53 -26.66 20.97
N PRO A 246 6.19 -26.71 21.17
CA PRO A 246 5.62 -27.01 22.48
C PRO A 246 6.08 -28.41 22.92
N VAL A 247 6.61 -28.52 24.13
CA VAL A 247 6.96 -29.81 24.76
C VAL A 247 5.69 -30.53 25.17
#